data_AF-A0A8C7PFX5-F1
#
_entry.id   AF-A0A8C7PFX5-F1
#
_cell.length_a   1.000
_cell.length_b   1.000
_cell.length_c   1.000
_cell.angle_alpha   90.00
_cell.angle_beta   90.00
_cell.angle_gamma   90.00
#
_symmetry.space_group_name_H-M   'P 1'
#
loop_
_entity.id
_entity.type
_entity.pdbx_description
1 polymer ?
#
loop_
_entity_poly.entity_id
_entity_poly.type
_entity_poly.pdbx_seq_one_letter_code
_entity_poly.pdbx_strand_id
1 'polypeptide(L)'
;MAHINTIILETLDPLQFAYSPNRSTDDAITIVLHTAFSHLDKRNTYVRMLFIDYSSAFNTIVPSKLISKLRNLGLNTSLCNWILDFLTGRPQVVRVGNNTSATLILNTGAPQGCVLSPLLYSLFTHDCMARHNSNTIITFADDTTVVGLMTDNDETAYREVRDLAGWCQNNDLSLNVTKTKEMIVDYRKRSPEHAPILIDRAVVEQVESFKLIGVHINNKLEWSKHTKTVVTRARQSLFPLRKRKRFGMGPEILKRFYSCNIESILTGCITAWYGNCSASDRKALQRVVCTAQYITGAKLPAIQDLYTRRCQRKALKIVKDPSHPSQTLLSTTAWQVVPECQV
;
A
#
# COMPACT_ATOMS: atom_id res chain seq x y z
N MET A 1 16.55 6.97 -15.81
CA MET A 1 16.05 6.14 -14.69
C MET A 1 17.19 5.33 -14.06
N ALA A 2 17.89 4.45 -14.79
CA ALA A 2 18.96 3.61 -14.21
C ALA A 2 20.01 4.40 -13.42
N HIS A 3 20.55 5.50 -13.96
CA HIS A 3 21.56 6.34 -13.29
C HIS A 3 21.07 7.00 -11.98
N ILE A 4 19.80 7.42 -11.92
CA ILE A 4 19.19 7.99 -10.70
C ILE A 4 18.96 6.88 -9.67
N ASN A 5 18.46 5.74 -10.14
CA ASN A 5 18.16 4.60 -9.29
C ASN A 5 19.41 4.03 -8.64
N THR A 6 20.52 3.93 -9.37
CA THR A 6 21.81 3.44 -8.83
C THR A 6 22.42 4.35 -7.77
N ILE A 7 22.09 5.64 -7.78
CA ILE A 7 22.66 6.60 -6.82
C ILE A 7 21.84 6.68 -5.53
N ILE A 8 20.52 6.47 -5.61
CA ILE A 8 19.61 6.90 -4.53
C ILE A 8 18.82 5.76 -3.90
N LEU A 9 18.53 4.65 -4.60
CA LEU A 9 17.59 3.68 -4.06
C LEU A 9 18.06 2.98 -2.77
N GLU A 10 19.36 2.91 -2.52
CA GLU A 10 19.90 2.36 -1.28
C GLU A 10 19.76 3.31 -0.07
N THR A 11 19.54 4.61 -0.31
CA THR A 11 19.41 5.62 0.75
C THR A 11 17.96 5.96 1.11
N LEU A 12 16.99 5.43 0.35
CA LEU A 12 15.56 5.62 0.62
C LEU A 12 15.10 4.75 1.79
N ASP A 13 14.11 5.26 2.54
CA ASP A 13 13.48 4.53 3.63
C ASP A 13 12.92 3.18 3.12
N PRO A 14 13.32 2.03 3.71
CA PRO A 14 12.80 0.72 3.32
C PRO A 14 11.27 0.58 3.53
N LEU A 15 10.64 1.48 4.28
CA LEU A 15 9.19 1.54 4.49
C LEU A 15 8.43 2.35 3.43
N GLN A 16 9.13 2.78 2.38
CA GLN A 16 8.56 3.36 1.17
C GLN A 16 8.44 2.30 0.06
N PHE A 17 7.22 1.78 -0.12
CA PHE A 17 6.98 0.60 -0.94
C PHE A 17 6.63 0.91 -2.40
N ALA A 18 5.99 2.05 -2.69
CA ALA A 18 5.60 2.33 -4.06
C ALA A 18 6.79 2.70 -4.94
N TYR A 19 6.73 2.24 -6.19
CA TYR A 19 7.74 2.50 -7.23
C TYR A 19 9.15 1.97 -6.91
N SER A 20 9.29 1.24 -5.80
CA SER A 20 10.51 0.55 -5.40
C SER A 20 10.55 -0.87 -6.00
N PRO A 21 11.70 -1.32 -6.54
CA PRO A 21 11.88 -2.68 -7.01
C PRO A 21 11.59 -3.69 -5.89
N ASN A 22 10.95 -4.81 -6.23
CA ASN A 22 10.65 -5.88 -5.29
C ASN A 22 9.88 -5.43 -4.03
N ARG A 23 9.10 -4.36 -4.13
CA ARG A 23 8.13 -3.93 -3.12
C ARG A 23 6.73 -3.97 -3.71
N SER A 24 5.75 -4.31 -2.88
CA SER A 24 4.36 -4.46 -3.30
C SER A 24 3.39 -3.93 -2.25
N THR A 25 2.13 -3.75 -2.66
CA THR A 25 1.03 -3.40 -1.74
C THR A 25 0.88 -4.44 -0.64
N ASP A 26 1.15 -5.71 -0.97
CA ASP A 26 1.12 -6.82 -0.03
C ASP A 26 2.21 -6.66 1.05
N ASP A 27 3.42 -6.18 0.69
CA ASP A 27 4.50 -5.90 1.66
C ASP A 27 4.12 -4.79 2.64
N ALA A 28 3.63 -3.66 2.12
CA ALA A 28 3.20 -2.53 2.95
C ALA A 28 2.12 -2.96 3.97
N ILE A 29 1.08 -3.67 3.51
CA ILE A 29 0.00 -4.16 4.38
C ILE A 29 0.54 -5.19 5.37
N THR A 30 1.42 -6.10 4.94
CA THR A 30 2.02 -7.11 5.83
C THR A 30 2.84 -6.46 6.95
N ILE A 31 3.60 -5.41 6.66
CA ILE A 31 4.36 -4.66 7.66
C ILE A 31 3.43 -3.98 8.65
N VAL A 32 2.40 -3.26 8.17
CA VAL A 32 1.40 -2.61 9.04
C VAL A 32 0.79 -3.63 10.01
N LEU A 33 0.36 -4.78 9.49
CA LEU A 33 -0.26 -5.84 10.29
C LEU A 33 0.74 -6.49 11.26
N HIS A 34 1.95 -6.80 10.80
CA HIS A 34 2.98 -7.40 11.64
C HIS A 34 3.34 -6.49 12.81
N THR A 35 3.61 -5.20 12.55
CA THR A 35 3.89 -4.19 13.57
C THR A 35 2.75 -4.09 14.59
N ALA A 36 1.50 -4.13 14.13
CA ALA A 36 0.34 -4.10 15.02
C ALA A 36 0.21 -5.38 15.87
N PHE A 37 0.22 -6.56 15.24
CA PHE A 37 0.07 -7.85 15.93
C PHE A 37 1.18 -8.07 16.96
N SER A 38 2.45 -7.87 16.57
CA SER A 38 3.59 -8.08 17.46
C SER A 38 3.59 -7.14 18.67
N HIS A 39 2.97 -5.98 18.57
CA HIS A 39 2.79 -5.09 19.72
C HIS A 39 1.63 -5.54 20.60
N LEU A 40 0.48 -5.88 19.99
CA LEU A 40 -0.74 -6.32 20.70
C LEU A 40 -0.58 -7.62 21.48
N ASP A 41 0.42 -8.45 21.16
CA ASP A 41 0.78 -9.65 21.94
C ASP A 41 1.33 -9.31 23.34
N LYS A 42 1.74 -8.05 23.57
CA LYS A 42 2.23 -7.58 24.87
C LYS A 42 1.09 -7.11 25.76
N ARG A 43 1.23 -7.31 27.08
CA ARG A 43 0.21 -6.88 28.05
C ARG A 43 0.06 -5.36 28.09
N ASN A 44 -1.16 -4.91 28.32
CA ASN A 44 -1.53 -3.50 28.49
C ASN A 44 -1.11 -2.58 27.33
N THR A 45 -1.14 -3.12 26.10
CA THR A 45 -0.84 -2.37 24.88
C THR A 45 -2.09 -2.19 24.02
N TYR A 46 -2.02 -1.22 23.12
CA TYR A 46 -2.98 -1.01 22.02
C TYR A 46 -2.28 -0.28 20.87
N VAL A 47 -2.93 -0.24 19.70
CA VAL A 47 -2.37 0.34 18.48
C VAL A 47 -3.30 1.41 17.94
N ARG A 48 -2.74 2.56 17.53
CA ARG A 48 -3.46 3.60 16.82
C ARG A 48 -2.92 3.68 15.39
N MET A 49 -3.78 3.53 14.39
CA MET A 49 -3.44 3.63 12.98
C MET A 49 -4.05 4.90 12.40
N LEU A 50 -3.23 5.79 11.88
CA LEU A 50 -3.67 6.98 11.16
C LEU A 50 -3.46 6.77 9.66
N PHE A 51 -4.54 6.74 8.90
CA PHE A 51 -4.53 6.65 7.44
C PHE A 51 -4.66 8.06 6.88
N ILE A 52 -3.60 8.55 6.26
CA ILE A 52 -3.48 9.91 5.77
C ILE A 52 -3.81 9.96 4.29
N ASP A 53 -4.62 10.95 3.91
CA ASP A 53 -4.94 11.28 2.54
C ASP A 53 -4.46 12.69 2.23
N TYR A 54 -3.73 12.86 1.13
CA TYR A 54 -3.30 14.17 0.65
C TYR A 54 -4.24 14.69 -0.43
N SER A 55 -4.54 15.98 -0.37
CA SER A 55 -5.24 16.68 -1.45
C SER A 55 -4.32 16.81 -2.66
N SER A 56 -4.45 15.88 -3.61
CA SER A 56 -3.79 15.95 -4.92
C SER A 56 -2.24 15.93 -4.86
N ALA A 57 -1.67 14.97 -4.13
CA ALA A 57 -0.24 14.88 -3.79
C ALA A 57 0.75 15.11 -4.94
N PHE A 58 0.52 14.50 -6.12
CA PHE A 58 1.42 14.67 -7.27
C PHE A 58 1.42 16.09 -7.84
N ASN A 59 0.33 16.84 -7.68
CA ASN A 59 0.21 18.20 -8.20
C ASN A 59 0.79 19.25 -7.23
N THR A 60 1.07 18.88 -5.98
CA THR A 60 1.59 19.79 -4.96
C THR A 60 3.11 19.78 -4.84
N ILE A 61 3.82 18.93 -5.59
CA ILE A 61 5.28 18.91 -5.60
C ILE A 61 5.81 20.30 -5.99
N VAL A 62 6.54 20.95 -5.09
CA VAL A 62 7.20 22.22 -5.38
C VAL A 62 8.59 21.96 -5.94
N PRO A 63 8.89 22.34 -7.21
CA PRO A 63 10.15 21.96 -7.86
C PRO A 63 11.39 22.43 -7.10
N SER A 64 11.39 23.65 -6.56
CA SER A 64 12.53 24.18 -5.79
C SER A 64 12.85 23.34 -4.55
N LYS A 65 11.83 22.90 -3.80
CA LYS A 65 11.97 22.03 -2.63
C LYS A 65 12.49 20.65 -3.03
N LEU A 66 11.94 20.07 -4.10
CA LEU A 66 12.43 18.81 -4.65
C LEU A 66 13.91 18.90 -5.04
N ILE A 67 14.32 19.94 -5.77
CA ILE A 67 15.72 20.10 -6.17
C ILE A 67 16.65 20.22 -4.95
N SER A 68 16.23 20.94 -3.90
CA SER A 68 17.02 21.00 -2.67
C SER A 68 17.23 19.61 -2.06
N LYS A 69 16.17 18.79 -2.01
CA LYS A 69 16.25 17.40 -1.53
C LYS A 69 17.16 16.54 -2.40
N LEU A 70 17.04 16.65 -3.72
CA LEU A 70 17.87 15.90 -4.66
C LEU A 70 19.36 16.26 -4.53
N ARG A 71 19.69 17.53 -4.31
CA ARG A 71 21.08 17.94 -4.05
C ARG A 71 21.61 17.35 -2.74
N ASN A 72 20.80 17.31 -1.70
CA ASN A 72 21.16 16.68 -0.42
C ASN A 72 21.39 15.16 -0.56
N LEU A 73 20.68 14.51 -1.48
CA LEU A 73 20.87 13.11 -1.85
C LEU A 73 22.09 12.88 -2.78
N GLY A 74 22.87 13.92 -3.09
CA GLY A 74 24.11 13.81 -3.86
C GLY A 74 23.95 13.85 -5.38
N LEU A 75 22.79 14.27 -5.90
CA LEU A 75 22.59 14.38 -7.35
C LEU A 75 23.37 15.57 -7.91
N ASN A 76 23.96 15.38 -9.09
CA ASN A 76 24.72 16.43 -9.74
C ASN A 76 23.82 17.64 -10.10
N THR A 77 24.44 18.82 -10.17
CA THR A 77 23.74 20.08 -10.43
C THR A 77 23.08 20.09 -11.81
N SER A 78 23.71 19.51 -12.83
CA SER A 78 23.19 19.48 -14.20
C SER A 78 21.87 18.71 -14.30
N LEU A 79 21.77 17.54 -13.66
CA LEU A 79 20.55 16.76 -13.61
C LEU A 79 19.48 17.48 -12.79
N CYS A 80 19.85 18.09 -11.68
CA CYS A 80 18.92 18.90 -10.88
C CYS A 80 18.33 20.05 -11.70
N ASN A 81 19.15 20.76 -12.49
CA ASN A 81 18.67 21.85 -13.35
C ASN A 81 17.77 21.33 -14.47
N TRP A 82 18.09 20.17 -15.05
CA TRP A 82 17.21 19.53 -16.04
C TRP A 82 15.86 19.12 -15.43
N ILE A 83 15.84 18.56 -14.21
CA ILE A 83 14.58 18.23 -13.51
C ILE A 83 13.79 19.51 -13.19
N LEU A 84 14.47 20.60 -12.81
CA LEU A 84 13.82 21.88 -12.55
C LEU A 84 13.14 22.43 -13.81
N ASP A 85 13.86 22.45 -14.93
CA ASP A 85 13.33 22.86 -16.24
C ASP A 85 12.17 21.96 -16.67
N PHE A 86 12.33 20.64 -16.53
CA PHE A 86 11.27 19.67 -16.79
C PHE A 86 10.01 19.91 -15.95
N LEU A 87 10.16 20.45 -14.73
CA LEU A 87 9.04 20.65 -13.81
C LEU A 87 8.39 22.05 -13.86
N THR A 88 9.01 23.02 -14.53
CA THR A 88 8.59 24.42 -14.55
C THR A 88 8.22 24.89 -15.94
N GLY A 89 7.43 25.97 -16.04
CA GLY A 89 7.08 26.58 -17.32
C GLY A 89 6.27 25.69 -18.27
N ARG A 90 5.60 24.64 -17.76
CA ARG A 90 4.94 23.64 -18.62
C ARG A 90 3.57 24.14 -19.11
N PRO A 91 3.34 24.31 -20.41
CA PRO A 91 2.02 24.66 -20.92
C PRO A 91 1.08 23.45 -20.91
N GLN A 92 -0.15 23.65 -20.45
CA GLN A 92 -1.24 22.68 -20.50
C GLN A 92 -2.47 23.31 -21.15
N VAL A 93 -3.16 22.52 -21.97
CA VAL A 93 -4.48 22.84 -22.54
C VAL A 93 -5.39 21.61 -22.43
N VAL A 94 -6.70 21.83 -22.38
CA VAL A 94 -7.71 20.77 -22.48
C VAL A 94 -8.39 20.89 -23.85
N ARG A 95 -8.43 19.79 -24.61
CA ARG A 95 -9.11 19.74 -25.91
C ARG A 95 -10.30 18.79 -25.88
N VAL A 96 -11.48 19.29 -26.23
CA VAL A 96 -12.71 18.51 -26.37
C VAL A 96 -13.24 18.68 -27.79
N GLY A 97 -13.13 17.62 -28.60
CA GLY A 97 -13.40 17.70 -30.04
C GLY A 97 -12.47 18.73 -30.71
N ASN A 98 -13.09 19.76 -31.30
CA ASN A 98 -12.38 20.86 -31.97
C ASN A 98 -12.12 22.07 -31.06
N ASN A 99 -12.64 22.06 -29.83
CA ASN A 99 -12.48 23.18 -28.90
C ASN A 99 -11.26 22.96 -28.02
N THR A 100 -10.39 23.97 -27.91
CA THR A 100 -9.20 23.96 -27.05
C THR A 100 -9.33 25.07 -26.01
N SER A 101 -9.03 24.78 -24.75
CA SER A 101 -9.01 25.78 -23.68
C SER A 101 -7.90 26.81 -23.89
N ALA A 102 -7.94 27.88 -23.11
CA ALA A 102 -6.76 28.72 -22.93
C ALA A 102 -5.58 27.90 -22.36
N THR A 103 -4.36 28.32 -22.69
CA THR A 103 -3.13 27.73 -22.15
C THR A 103 -2.95 28.12 -20.69
N LEU A 104 -2.76 27.11 -19.83
CA LEU A 104 -2.35 27.28 -18.44
C LEU A 104 -0.89 26.88 -18.31
N ILE A 105 -0.06 27.73 -17.70
CA ILE A 105 1.34 27.38 -17.39
C ILE A 105 1.40 26.77 -15.99
N LEU A 106 1.92 25.56 -15.89
CA LEU A 106 2.14 24.85 -14.63
C LEU A 106 3.59 24.98 -14.17
N ASN A 107 3.76 25.40 -12.92
CA ASN A 107 5.05 25.52 -12.23
C ASN A 107 5.16 24.62 -10.98
N THR A 108 4.13 23.82 -10.71
CA THR A 108 4.07 22.88 -9.59
C THR A 108 3.59 21.52 -10.07
N GLY A 109 3.88 20.51 -9.28
CA GLY A 109 3.49 19.13 -9.52
C GLY A 109 4.37 18.43 -10.55
N ALA A 110 4.21 17.11 -10.61
CA ALA A 110 4.78 16.27 -11.64
C ALA A 110 3.69 15.82 -12.63
N PRO A 111 3.97 15.78 -13.95
CA PRO A 111 2.97 15.50 -14.96
C PRO A 111 2.42 14.07 -14.84
N GLN A 112 1.09 13.94 -14.78
CA GLN A 112 0.43 12.64 -14.72
C GLN A 112 0.66 11.85 -16.01
N GLY A 113 0.90 10.54 -15.88
CA GLY A 113 1.22 9.66 -17.02
C GLY A 113 2.68 9.74 -17.49
N CYS A 114 3.50 10.62 -16.93
CA CYS A 114 4.93 10.61 -17.18
C CYS A 114 5.64 9.53 -16.36
N VAL A 115 6.56 8.80 -17.00
CA VAL A 115 7.36 7.73 -16.39
C VAL A 115 8.22 8.21 -15.21
N LEU A 116 8.64 9.48 -15.23
CA LEU A 116 9.53 10.05 -14.22
C LEU A 116 8.78 10.54 -12.97
N SER A 117 7.52 10.95 -13.10
CA SER A 117 6.73 11.53 -12.01
C SER A 117 6.63 10.64 -10.76
N PRO A 118 6.38 9.32 -10.87
CA PRO A 118 6.41 8.42 -9.72
C PRO A 118 7.71 8.45 -8.91
N LEU A 119 8.85 8.43 -9.61
CA LEU A 119 10.16 8.49 -8.97
C LEU A 119 10.38 9.83 -8.29
N LEU A 120 10.03 10.94 -8.95
CA LEU A 120 10.18 12.28 -8.37
C LEU A 120 9.32 12.46 -7.12
N TYR A 121 8.10 11.92 -7.11
CA TYR A 121 7.28 11.90 -5.90
C TYR A 121 7.94 11.09 -4.80
N SER A 122 8.45 9.89 -5.12
CA SER A 122 9.16 9.08 -4.13
C SER A 122 10.37 9.80 -3.52
N LEU A 123 11.16 10.49 -4.35
CA LEU A 123 12.29 11.29 -3.89
C LEU A 123 11.86 12.54 -3.12
N PHE A 124 10.70 13.10 -3.45
CA PHE A 124 10.15 14.25 -2.75
C PHE A 124 9.77 13.90 -1.30
N THR A 125 9.22 12.70 -1.08
CA THR A 125 8.73 12.26 0.24
C THR A 125 9.72 11.38 1.01
N HIS A 126 10.95 11.20 0.54
CA HIS A 126 11.91 10.25 1.12
C HIS A 126 12.28 10.50 2.59
N ASP A 127 12.15 11.75 3.04
CA ASP A 127 12.45 12.20 4.41
C ASP A 127 11.20 12.17 5.31
N CYS A 128 10.09 11.58 4.84
CA CYS A 128 8.87 11.32 5.63
C CYS A 128 9.06 10.07 6.50
N MET A 129 9.90 10.18 7.53
CA MET A 129 10.25 9.10 8.43
C MET A 129 9.72 9.35 9.84
N ALA A 130 9.43 8.26 10.57
CA ALA A 130 9.05 8.33 11.98
C ALA A 130 10.19 8.89 12.83
N ARG A 131 9.89 9.80 13.75
CA ARG A 131 10.85 10.38 14.71
C ARG A 131 10.98 9.56 15.99
N HIS A 132 9.95 8.82 16.36
CA HIS A 132 9.95 7.98 17.54
C HIS A 132 9.87 6.49 17.18
N ASN A 133 10.63 5.66 17.92
CA ASN A 133 10.70 4.21 17.71
C ASN A 133 9.36 3.47 17.97
N SER A 134 8.44 4.09 18.71
CA SER A 134 7.09 3.58 18.94
C SER A 134 6.12 3.95 17.80
N ASN A 135 6.57 4.65 16.77
CA ASN A 135 5.80 4.89 15.56
C ASN A 135 6.48 4.26 14.37
N THR A 136 5.67 3.88 13.40
CA THR A 136 6.16 3.43 12.09
C THR A 136 5.36 4.14 11.03
N ILE A 137 6.04 4.82 10.11
CA ILE A 137 5.40 5.45 8.94
C ILE A 137 5.61 4.51 7.76
N ILE A 138 4.52 4.06 7.15
CA ILE A 138 4.51 3.24 5.95
C ILE A 138 3.91 4.06 4.82
N THR A 139 4.61 4.15 3.69
CA THR A 139 4.13 4.89 2.52
C THR A 139 4.00 4.00 1.28
N PHE A 140 2.90 4.17 0.55
CA PHE A 140 2.69 3.60 -0.77
C PHE A 140 2.17 4.70 -1.70
N ALA A 141 3.11 5.41 -2.33
CA ALA A 141 2.84 6.62 -3.10
C ALA A 141 2.18 7.66 -2.18
N ASP A 142 0.99 8.15 -2.51
CA ASP A 142 0.26 9.11 -1.69
C ASP A 142 -0.41 8.49 -0.45
N ASP A 143 -0.67 7.17 -0.44
CA ASP A 143 -1.19 6.49 0.75
C ASP A 143 -0.12 6.45 1.85
N THR A 144 -0.32 7.21 2.94
CA THR A 144 0.57 7.22 4.11
C THR A 144 -0.15 6.66 5.33
N THR A 145 0.47 5.73 6.04
CA THR A 145 -0.08 5.15 7.27
C THR A 145 0.90 5.32 8.42
N VAL A 146 0.47 5.95 9.50
CA VAL A 146 1.22 5.99 10.77
C VAL A 146 0.68 4.91 11.69
N VAL A 147 1.53 3.98 12.11
CA VAL A 147 1.20 2.97 13.12
C VAL A 147 1.88 3.36 14.43
N GLY A 148 1.09 3.84 15.38
CA GLY A 148 1.54 4.19 16.72
C GLY A 148 1.32 3.05 17.72
N LEU A 149 2.36 2.74 18.48
CA LEU A 149 2.41 1.64 19.44
C LEU A 149 2.34 2.18 20.87
N MET A 150 1.19 1.98 21.53
CA MET A 150 0.95 2.52 22.87
C MET A 150 1.13 1.44 23.93
N THR A 151 1.80 1.81 25.03
CA THR A 151 1.99 0.95 26.21
C THR A 151 1.54 1.73 27.43
N ASP A 152 0.77 1.11 28.32
CA ASP A 152 0.33 1.74 29.57
C ASP A 152 -0.42 3.08 29.42
N ASN A 153 -1.09 3.29 28.27
CA ASN A 153 -1.74 4.56 27.89
C ASN A 153 -0.79 5.75 27.69
N ASP A 154 0.50 5.50 27.51
CA ASP A 154 1.43 6.54 27.08
C ASP A 154 1.25 6.82 25.57
N GLU A 155 0.67 7.98 25.26
CA GLU A 155 0.48 8.50 23.91
C GLU A 155 1.48 9.62 23.55
N THR A 156 2.47 9.89 24.39
CA THR A 156 3.39 11.02 24.19
C THR A 156 4.11 10.95 22.84
N ALA A 157 4.56 9.76 22.46
CA ALA A 157 5.20 9.52 21.17
C ALA A 157 4.24 9.62 19.98
N TYR A 158 2.93 9.43 20.19
CA TYR A 158 1.94 9.59 19.11
C TYR A 158 1.76 11.04 18.66
N ARG A 159 2.40 11.99 19.35
CA ARG A 159 2.59 13.37 18.88
C ARG A 159 3.35 13.45 17.55
N GLU A 160 3.92 12.34 17.06
CA GLU A 160 4.36 12.13 15.68
C GLU A 160 3.38 12.69 14.64
N VAL A 161 2.07 12.61 14.89
CA VAL A 161 1.06 13.17 13.97
C VAL A 161 1.22 14.68 13.79
N ARG A 162 1.59 15.41 14.85
CA ARG A 162 1.86 16.85 14.79
C ARG A 162 3.14 17.13 14.01
N ASP A 163 4.16 16.32 14.24
CA ASP A 163 5.44 16.45 13.56
C ASP A 163 5.31 16.18 12.06
N LEU A 164 4.52 15.16 11.71
CA LEU A 164 4.14 14.85 10.35
C LEU A 164 3.30 15.95 9.71
N ALA A 165 2.35 16.55 10.44
CA ALA A 165 1.59 17.69 9.95
C ALA A 165 2.50 18.90 9.67
N GLY A 166 3.46 19.19 10.56
CA GLY A 166 4.47 20.21 10.32
C GLY A 166 5.37 19.90 9.13
N TRP A 167 5.77 18.63 8.95
CA TRP A 167 6.50 18.18 7.76
C TRP A 167 5.68 18.37 6.48
N CYS A 168 4.38 18.05 6.50
CA CYS A 168 3.48 18.24 5.36
C CYS A 168 3.38 19.72 4.98
N GLN A 169 3.20 20.61 5.95
CA GLN A 169 3.19 22.06 5.75
C GLN A 169 4.52 22.56 5.17
N ASN A 170 5.65 22.10 5.69
CA ASN A 170 6.97 22.43 5.17
C ASN A 170 7.23 21.93 3.75
N ASN A 171 6.47 20.93 3.28
CA ASN A 171 6.57 20.36 1.94
C ASN A 171 5.40 20.75 1.02
N ASP A 172 4.54 21.68 1.42
CA ASP A 172 3.31 22.06 0.68
C ASP A 172 2.39 20.86 0.36
N LEU A 173 2.47 19.79 1.15
CA LEU A 173 1.56 18.65 1.04
C LEU A 173 0.30 18.96 1.85
N SER A 174 -0.79 19.23 1.14
CA SER A 174 -2.07 19.55 1.78
C SER A 174 -2.71 18.28 2.33
N LEU A 175 -2.78 18.16 3.66
CA LEU A 175 -3.49 17.09 4.34
C LEU A 175 -5.00 17.26 4.19
N ASN A 176 -5.70 16.19 3.80
CA ASN A 176 -7.15 16.17 3.75
C ASN A 176 -7.71 15.59 5.05
N VAL A 177 -7.90 16.42 6.08
CA VAL A 177 -8.37 15.95 7.40
C VAL A 177 -9.71 15.21 7.32
N THR A 178 -10.60 15.59 6.40
CA THR A 178 -11.89 14.92 6.19
C THR A 178 -11.76 13.52 5.63
N LYS A 179 -10.70 13.23 4.86
CA LYS A 179 -10.43 11.88 4.32
C LYS A 179 -9.44 11.09 5.16
N THR A 180 -8.59 11.77 5.92
CA THR A 180 -7.75 11.15 6.94
C THR A 180 -8.63 10.48 7.98
N LYS A 181 -8.32 9.21 8.30
CA LYS A 181 -9.08 8.41 9.27
C LYS A 181 -8.15 7.82 10.31
N GLU A 182 -8.65 7.73 11.53
CA GLU A 182 -8.01 6.99 12.60
C GLU A 182 -8.71 5.66 12.85
N MET A 183 -7.95 4.61 13.15
CA MET A 183 -8.47 3.37 13.70
C MET A 183 -7.68 2.98 14.93
N ILE A 184 -8.38 2.67 16.02
CA ILE A 184 -7.76 2.20 17.26
C ILE A 184 -8.08 0.71 17.43
N VAL A 185 -7.02 -0.10 17.58
CA VAL A 185 -7.11 -1.53 17.88
C VAL A 185 -6.73 -1.71 19.35
N ASP A 186 -7.73 -1.97 20.19
CA ASP A 186 -7.56 -2.12 21.64
C ASP A 186 -8.36 -3.33 22.14
N TYR A 187 -7.66 -4.38 22.59
CA TYR A 187 -8.29 -5.60 23.12
C TYR A 187 -8.35 -5.63 24.65
N ARG A 188 -7.97 -4.55 25.33
CA ARG A 188 -7.98 -4.49 26.80
C ARG A 188 -9.42 -4.44 27.29
N LYS A 189 -9.72 -5.24 28.32
CA LYS A 189 -11.08 -5.32 28.91
C LYS A 189 -11.55 -4.03 29.58
N ARG A 190 -10.62 -3.20 30.03
CA ARG A 190 -10.86 -1.91 30.67
C ARG A 190 -10.00 -0.86 29.97
N SER A 191 -10.38 -0.51 28.75
CA SER A 191 -9.76 0.58 28.01
C SER A 191 -10.32 1.91 28.49
N PRO A 192 -9.47 2.90 28.81
CA PRO A 192 -9.94 4.27 28.97
C PRO A 192 -10.44 4.81 27.62
N GLU A 193 -11.22 5.89 27.67
CA GLU A 193 -11.58 6.63 26.47
C GLU A 193 -10.32 7.24 25.84
N HIS A 194 -10.13 7.01 24.54
CA HIS A 194 -8.95 7.48 23.81
C HIS A 194 -9.17 8.92 23.35
N ALA A 195 -8.18 9.78 23.60
CA ALA A 195 -8.29 11.19 23.21
C ALA A 195 -8.30 11.33 21.67
N PRO A 196 -9.20 12.15 21.09
CA PRO A 196 -9.25 12.34 19.66
C PRO A 196 -8.00 13.05 19.14
N ILE A 197 -7.55 12.67 17.95
CA ILE A 197 -6.47 13.40 17.26
C ILE A 197 -7.02 14.70 16.68
N LEU A 198 -6.26 15.79 16.87
CA LEU A 198 -6.50 17.08 16.24
C LEU A 198 -5.39 17.36 15.21
N ILE A 199 -5.79 17.56 13.95
CA ILE A 199 -4.92 18.04 12.86
C ILE A 199 -5.47 19.39 12.40
N ASP A 200 -4.66 20.44 12.42
CA ASP A 200 -5.06 21.81 12.07
C ASP A 200 -6.37 22.26 12.76
N ARG A 201 -6.52 21.89 14.04
CA ARG A 201 -7.69 22.15 14.91
C ARG A 201 -8.98 21.42 14.51
N ALA A 202 -8.93 20.55 13.50
CA ALA A 202 -10.02 19.66 13.14
C ALA A 202 -9.82 18.27 13.75
N VAL A 203 -10.91 17.69 14.26
CA VAL A 203 -10.91 16.33 14.81
C VAL A 203 -10.84 15.32 13.67
N VAL A 204 -9.91 14.38 13.75
CA VAL A 204 -9.83 13.25 12.82
C VAL A 204 -10.94 12.26 13.14
N GLU A 205 -11.66 11.81 12.12
CA GLU A 205 -12.71 10.80 12.31
C GLU A 205 -12.10 9.44 12.67
N GLN A 206 -12.55 8.88 13.79
CA GLN A 206 -12.27 7.50 14.17
C GLN A 206 -13.24 6.55 13.46
N VAL A 207 -12.70 5.50 12.83
CA VAL A 207 -13.47 4.50 12.08
C VAL A 207 -13.18 3.09 12.58
N GLU A 208 -14.21 2.25 12.55
CA GLU A 208 -14.06 0.82 12.85
C GLU A 208 -13.41 0.04 11.71
N SER A 209 -13.46 0.56 10.48
CA SER A 209 -12.91 -0.13 9.31
C SER A 209 -12.52 0.84 8.20
N PHE A 210 -11.33 0.62 7.64
CA PHE A 210 -10.73 1.42 6.59
C PHE A 210 -10.24 0.53 5.44
N LYS A 211 -10.15 1.08 4.23
CA LYS A 211 -9.65 0.36 3.05
C LYS A 211 -8.24 0.84 2.70
N LEU A 212 -7.23 0.18 3.26
CA LEU A 212 -5.83 0.48 3.02
C LEU A 212 -5.33 -0.25 1.75
N ILE A 213 -4.89 0.51 0.74
CA ILE A 213 -4.24 0.00 -0.49
C ILE A 213 -5.01 -1.21 -1.10
N GLY A 214 -6.34 -1.13 -1.12
CA GLY A 214 -7.21 -2.16 -1.68
C GLY A 214 -7.71 -3.22 -0.70
N VAL A 215 -7.21 -3.28 0.53
CA VAL A 215 -7.59 -4.27 1.56
C VAL A 215 -8.38 -3.61 2.69
N HIS A 216 -9.51 -4.21 3.08
CA HIS A 216 -10.26 -3.72 4.24
C HIS A 216 -9.65 -4.26 5.54
N ILE A 217 -9.25 -3.34 6.41
CA ILE A 217 -8.80 -3.60 7.77
C ILE A 217 -9.90 -3.09 8.72
N ASN A 218 -10.07 -3.74 9.87
CA ASN A 218 -10.97 -3.27 10.91
C ASN A 218 -10.29 -3.27 12.29
N ASN A 219 -10.90 -2.60 13.25
CA ASN A 219 -10.39 -2.46 14.61
C ASN A 219 -10.33 -3.78 15.41
N LYS A 220 -10.84 -4.88 14.85
CA LYS A 220 -10.73 -6.24 15.39
C LYS A 220 -9.74 -7.11 14.62
N LEU A 221 -9.08 -6.55 13.61
CA LEU A 221 -8.19 -7.25 12.67
C LEU A 221 -8.80 -8.54 12.08
N GLU A 222 -10.12 -8.53 11.87
CA GLU A 222 -10.90 -9.61 11.27
C GLU A 222 -11.11 -9.40 9.75
N TRP A 223 -11.18 -10.50 9.00
CA TRP A 223 -11.11 -10.47 7.54
C TRP A 223 -12.45 -10.68 6.81
N SER A 224 -13.55 -10.82 7.55
CA SER A 224 -14.84 -11.14 6.93
C SER A 224 -15.38 -10.00 6.05
N LYS A 225 -15.19 -8.73 6.43
CA LYS A 225 -15.60 -7.58 5.60
C LYS A 225 -14.81 -7.53 4.28
N HIS A 226 -13.49 -7.72 4.36
CA HIS A 226 -12.63 -7.81 3.18
C HIS A 226 -13.02 -8.99 2.29
N THR A 227 -13.14 -10.18 2.87
CA THR A 227 -13.49 -11.40 2.15
C THR A 227 -14.84 -11.29 1.45
N LYS A 228 -15.86 -10.75 2.11
CA LYS A 228 -17.18 -10.48 1.48
C LYS A 228 -17.05 -9.57 0.26
N THR A 229 -16.23 -8.53 0.36
CA THR A 229 -15.99 -7.58 -0.74
C THR A 229 -15.28 -8.25 -1.92
N VAL A 230 -14.23 -9.02 -1.65
CA VAL A 230 -13.48 -9.81 -2.64
C VAL A 230 -14.39 -10.84 -3.33
N VAL A 231 -15.14 -11.63 -2.55
CA VAL A 231 -16.09 -12.63 -3.07
C VAL A 231 -17.14 -11.98 -3.95
N THR A 232 -17.70 -10.82 -3.55
CA THR A 232 -18.72 -10.12 -4.34
C THR A 232 -18.17 -9.67 -5.69
N ARG A 233 -17.00 -9.03 -5.72
CA ARG A 233 -16.33 -8.61 -6.96
C ARG A 233 -15.96 -9.79 -7.85
N ALA A 234 -15.45 -10.87 -7.27
CA ALA A 234 -15.09 -12.08 -8.00
C ALA A 234 -16.34 -12.77 -8.59
N ARG A 235 -17.47 -12.78 -7.87
CA ARG A 235 -18.75 -13.30 -8.36
C ARG A 235 -19.32 -12.48 -9.52
N GLN A 236 -19.23 -11.16 -9.47
CA GLN A 236 -19.62 -10.29 -10.59
C GLN A 236 -18.82 -10.65 -11.86
N SER A 237 -17.54 -10.98 -11.70
CA SER A 237 -16.65 -11.39 -12.79
C SER A 237 -16.94 -12.79 -13.36
N LEU A 238 -17.80 -13.60 -12.73
CA LEU A 238 -18.26 -14.88 -13.30
C LEU A 238 -19.21 -14.69 -14.48
N PHE A 239 -19.96 -13.57 -14.55
CA PHE A 239 -20.90 -13.35 -15.64
C PHE A 239 -20.20 -13.18 -17.01
N PRO A 240 -19.17 -12.34 -17.16
CA PRO A 240 -18.36 -12.30 -18.38
C PRO A 240 -17.76 -13.66 -18.76
N LEU A 241 -17.30 -14.44 -17.77
CA LEU A 241 -16.77 -15.79 -18.00
C LEU A 241 -17.86 -16.73 -18.58
N ARG A 242 -19.09 -16.69 -18.05
CA ARG A 242 -20.23 -17.46 -18.58
C ARG A 242 -20.60 -17.04 -20.00
N LYS A 243 -20.61 -15.73 -20.31
CA LYS A 243 -20.86 -15.24 -21.67
C LYS A 243 -19.83 -15.81 -22.65
N ARG A 244 -18.55 -15.76 -22.30
CA ARG A 244 -17.47 -16.32 -23.13
C ARG A 244 -17.61 -17.82 -23.38
N LYS A 245 -18.01 -18.60 -22.36
CA LYS A 245 -18.34 -20.02 -22.55
C LYS A 245 -19.47 -20.21 -23.56
N ARG A 246 -20.54 -19.39 -23.48
CA ARG A 246 -21.67 -19.46 -24.42
C ARG A 246 -21.28 -19.14 -25.86
N PHE A 247 -20.26 -18.31 -26.07
CA PHE A 247 -19.69 -18.05 -27.39
C PHE A 247 -18.74 -19.15 -27.89
N GLY A 248 -18.66 -20.29 -27.21
CA GLY A 248 -17.89 -21.46 -27.67
C GLY A 248 -16.39 -21.37 -27.41
N MET A 249 -15.92 -20.47 -26.53
CA MET A 249 -14.49 -20.43 -26.19
C MET A 249 -14.02 -21.72 -25.52
N GLY A 250 -12.86 -22.23 -25.95
CA GLY A 250 -12.27 -23.45 -25.41
C GLY A 250 -11.83 -23.34 -23.93
N PRO A 251 -11.72 -24.47 -23.21
CA PRO A 251 -11.41 -24.50 -21.78
C PRO A 251 -10.13 -23.76 -21.38
N GLU A 252 -9.07 -23.86 -22.18
CA GLU A 252 -7.78 -23.20 -21.88
C GLU A 252 -7.86 -21.67 -21.98
N ILE A 253 -8.63 -21.14 -22.94
CA ILE A 253 -8.86 -19.69 -23.06
C ILE A 253 -9.69 -19.20 -21.87
N LEU A 254 -10.71 -19.96 -21.47
CA LEU A 254 -11.53 -19.65 -20.30
C LEU A 254 -10.72 -19.70 -19.00
N LYS A 255 -9.79 -20.64 -18.88
CA LYS A 255 -8.84 -20.73 -17.76
C LYS A 255 -7.94 -19.51 -17.68
N ARG A 256 -7.36 -19.07 -18.81
CA ARG A 256 -6.58 -17.81 -18.87
C ARG A 256 -7.42 -16.61 -18.46
N PHE A 257 -8.66 -16.53 -18.96
CA PHE A 257 -9.58 -15.45 -18.59
C PHE A 257 -9.89 -15.44 -17.09
N TYR A 258 -10.13 -16.61 -16.50
CA TYR A 258 -10.29 -16.78 -15.05
C TYR A 258 -9.06 -16.26 -14.31
N SER A 259 -7.85 -16.67 -14.70
CA SER A 259 -6.62 -16.25 -14.02
C SER A 259 -6.42 -14.74 -14.07
N CYS A 260 -6.73 -14.09 -15.21
CA CYS A 260 -6.57 -12.65 -15.35
C CYS A 260 -7.63 -11.81 -14.60
N ASN A 261 -8.87 -12.29 -14.49
CA ASN A 261 -10.00 -11.46 -14.03
C ASN A 261 -10.57 -11.88 -12.67
N ILE A 262 -10.57 -13.16 -12.34
CA ILE A 262 -11.18 -13.68 -11.11
C ILE A 262 -10.09 -14.06 -10.12
N GLU A 263 -9.10 -14.84 -10.55
CA GLU A 263 -7.98 -15.22 -9.68
C GLU A 263 -7.21 -13.99 -9.20
N SER A 264 -6.99 -13.00 -10.07
CA SER A 264 -6.35 -11.72 -9.72
C SER A 264 -7.09 -10.98 -8.61
N ILE A 265 -8.43 -10.96 -8.63
CA ILE A 265 -9.27 -10.38 -7.56
C ILE A 265 -9.13 -11.20 -6.28
N LEU A 266 -9.25 -12.54 -6.37
CA LEU A 266 -9.20 -13.43 -5.21
C LEU A 266 -7.83 -13.42 -4.52
N THR A 267 -6.77 -13.21 -5.29
CA THR A 267 -5.39 -13.33 -4.82
C THR A 267 -4.70 -11.98 -4.55
N GLY A 268 -5.43 -10.87 -4.68
CA GLY A 268 -4.95 -9.54 -4.35
C GLY A 268 -4.57 -9.43 -2.86
N CYS A 269 -3.31 -9.11 -2.59
CA CYS A 269 -2.72 -9.03 -1.26
C CYS A 269 -2.94 -10.29 -0.38
N ILE A 270 -3.18 -11.46 -0.99
CA ILE A 270 -3.65 -12.67 -0.29
C ILE A 270 -2.70 -13.14 0.81
N THR A 271 -1.40 -12.83 0.72
CA THR A 271 -0.44 -13.28 1.73
C THR A 271 -0.56 -12.51 3.04
N ALA A 272 -1.17 -11.32 3.03
CA ALA A 272 -1.38 -10.52 4.23
C ALA A 272 -2.63 -10.93 5.05
N TRP A 273 -3.69 -11.42 4.40
CA TRP A 273 -5.00 -11.57 5.07
C TRP A 273 -5.56 -12.99 5.10
N TYR A 274 -5.24 -13.85 4.13
CA TYR A 274 -5.92 -15.14 4.00
C TYR A 274 -5.58 -16.12 5.14
N GLY A 275 -4.35 -16.04 5.68
CA GLY A 275 -3.91 -16.84 6.83
C GLY A 275 -4.81 -16.67 8.06
N ASN A 276 -5.38 -15.48 8.26
CA ASN A 276 -6.21 -15.13 9.41
C ASN A 276 -7.72 -15.17 9.10
N CYS A 277 -8.13 -15.62 7.91
CA CYS A 277 -9.54 -15.80 7.57
C CYS A 277 -10.20 -16.94 8.36
N SER A 278 -11.48 -16.75 8.72
CA SER A 278 -12.32 -17.81 9.29
C SER A 278 -12.52 -18.97 8.30
N ALA A 279 -12.88 -20.15 8.82
CA ALA A 279 -13.24 -21.29 7.97
C ALA A 279 -14.41 -20.97 7.01
N SER A 280 -15.35 -20.14 7.46
CA SER A 280 -16.49 -19.70 6.66
C SER A 280 -16.08 -18.81 5.48
N ASP A 281 -15.14 -17.89 5.72
CA ASP A 281 -14.56 -16.97 4.73
C ASP A 281 -13.77 -17.75 3.68
N ARG A 282 -12.90 -18.68 4.11
CA ARG A 282 -12.15 -19.57 3.20
C ARG A 282 -13.08 -20.41 2.33
N LYS A 283 -14.15 -20.97 2.92
CA LYS A 283 -15.18 -21.72 2.16
C LYS A 283 -15.90 -20.83 1.15
N ALA A 284 -16.18 -19.58 1.47
CA ALA A 284 -16.84 -18.64 0.55
C ALA A 284 -15.95 -18.31 -0.67
N LEU A 285 -14.65 -18.09 -0.46
CA LEU A 285 -13.66 -17.90 -1.53
C LEU A 285 -13.53 -19.14 -2.40
N GLN A 286 -13.38 -20.32 -1.79
CA GLN A 286 -13.26 -21.58 -2.53
C GLN A 286 -14.49 -21.87 -3.41
N ARG A 287 -15.69 -21.52 -2.97
CA ARG A 287 -16.91 -21.66 -3.80
C ARG A 287 -16.83 -20.85 -5.10
N VAL A 288 -16.18 -19.70 -5.12
CA VAL A 288 -16.00 -18.91 -6.34
C VAL A 288 -15.11 -19.68 -7.32
N VAL A 289 -14.00 -20.25 -6.84
CA VAL A 289 -13.10 -21.10 -7.64
C VAL A 289 -13.84 -22.31 -8.19
N CYS A 290 -14.59 -23.04 -7.35
CA CYS A 290 -15.38 -24.20 -7.80
C CYS A 290 -16.41 -23.83 -8.87
N THR A 291 -17.08 -22.68 -8.72
CA THR A 291 -18.04 -22.19 -9.72
C THR A 291 -17.34 -21.85 -11.03
N ALA A 292 -16.19 -21.18 -10.97
CA ALA A 292 -15.40 -20.88 -12.16
C ALA A 292 -14.92 -22.16 -12.85
N GLN A 293 -14.43 -23.15 -12.10
CA GLN A 293 -13.99 -24.45 -12.61
C GLN A 293 -15.10 -25.19 -13.37
N TYR A 294 -16.32 -25.19 -12.82
CA TYR A 294 -17.48 -25.74 -13.51
C TYR A 294 -17.81 -25.00 -14.82
N ILE A 295 -17.67 -23.67 -14.82
CA ILE A 295 -17.88 -22.87 -16.03
C ILE A 295 -16.78 -23.14 -17.06
N THR A 296 -15.51 -23.13 -16.68
CA THR A 296 -14.40 -23.31 -17.63
C THR A 296 -14.31 -24.74 -18.16
N GLY A 297 -14.75 -25.74 -17.39
CA GLY A 297 -14.53 -27.16 -17.69
C GLY A 297 -13.07 -27.59 -17.52
N ALA A 298 -12.23 -26.74 -16.92
CA ALA A 298 -10.81 -26.97 -16.71
C ALA A 298 -10.49 -27.00 -15.20
N LYS A 299 -9.56 -27.87 -14.78
CA LYS A 299 -9.10 -27.93 -13.38
C LYS A 299 -8.43 -26.62 -12.99
N LEU A 300 -8.93 -25.99 -11.92
CA LEU A 300 -8.40 -24.77 -11.33
C LEU A 300 -7.75 -25.10 -9.97
N PRO A 301 -6.66 -24.42 -9.60
CA PRO A 301 -6.02 -24.62 -8.30
C PRO A 301 -6.95 -24.17 -7.17
N ALA A 302 -6.91 -24.85 -6.02
CA ALA A 302 -7.66 -24.41 -4.86
C ALA A 302 -7.12 -23.07 -4.34
N ILE A 303 -7.97 -22.29 -3.66
CA ILE A 303 -7.55 -20.98 -3.12
C ILE A 303 -6.44 -21.14 -2.08
N GLN A 304 -6.46 -22.23 -1.32
CA GLN A 304 -5.39 -22.59 -0.39
C GLN A 304 -4.05 -22.81 -1.09
N ASP A 305 -4.04 -23.53 -2.21
CA ASP A 305 -2.82 -23.79 -2.98
C ASP A 305 -2.26 -22.51 -3.61
N LEU A 306 -3.15 -21.60 -4.05
CA LEU A 306 -2.77 -20.28 -4.54
C LEU A 306 -2.12 -19.45 -3.43
N TYR A 307 -2.70 -19.45 -2.23
CA TYR A 307 -2.14 -18.79 -1.06
C TYR A 307 -0.75 -19.35 -0.71
N THR A 308 -0.63 -20.66 -0.51
CA THR A 308 0.64 -21.31 -0.12
C THR A 308 1.75 -21.01 -1.12
N ARG A 309 1.48 -21.15 -2.43
CA ARG A 309 2.46 -20.84 -3.48
C ARG A 309 2.87 -19.37 -3.49
N ARG A 310 1.93 -18.44 -3.22
CA ARG A 310 2.25 -17.01 -3.15
C ARG A 310 3.08 -16.67 -1.92
N CYS A 311 2.76 -17.23 -0.75
CA CYS A 311 3.57 -17.08 0.46
C CYS A 311 5.00 -17.57 0.25
N GLN A 312 5.18 -18.78 -0.30
CA GLN A 312 6.51 -19.35 -0.59
C GLN A 312 7.31 -18.49 -1.56
N ARG A 313 6.71 -18.09 -2.69
CA ARG A 313 7.38 -17.22 -3.67
C ARG A 313 7.76 -15.86 -3.06
N LYS A 314 6.89 -15.30 -2.22
CA LYS A 314 7.13 -14.02 -1.56
C LYS A 314 8.26 -14.14 -0.53
N ALA A 315 8.23 -15.15 0.33
CA ALA A 315 9.29 -15.42 1.29
C ALA A 315 10.65 -15.60 0.61
N LEU A 316 10.73 -16.39 -0.48
CA LEU A 316 11.96 -16.56 -1.26
C LEU A 316 12.48 -15.25 -1.87
N LYS A 317 11.58 -14.37 -2.34
CA LYS A 317 11.98 -13.05 -2.84
C LYS A 317 12.53 -12.16 -1.74
N ILE A 318 11.87 -12.14 -0.58
CA ILE A 318 12.28 -11.34 0.57
C ILE A 318 13.66 -11.81 1.08
N VAL A 319 13.87 -13.11 1.26
CA VAL A 319 15.16 -13.66 1.74
C VAL A 319 16.32 -13.29 0.80
N LYS A 320 16.07 -13.28 -0.51
CA LYS A 320 17.06 -12.92 -1.54
C LYS A 320 17.32 -11.42 -1.67
N ASP A 321 16.55 -10.56 -1.00
CA ASP A 321 16.66 -9.10 -1.10
C ASP A 321 17.09 -8.50 0.26
N PRO A 322 18.39 -8.18 0.43
CA PRO A 322 18.92 -7.57 1.66
C PRO A 322 18.31 -6.23 2.03
N SER A 323 17.78 -5.49 1.05
CA SER A 323 17.15 -4.20 1.29
C SER A 323 15.72 -4.31 1.80
N HIS A 324 15.12 -5.51 1.77
CA HIS A 324 13.72 -5.69 2.12
C HIS A 324 13.52 -5.57 3.63
N PRO A 325 12.58 -4.71 4.12
CA PRO A 325 12.41 -4.47 5.55
C PRO A 325 12.08 -5.75 6.35
N SER A 326 11.36 -6.69 5.74
CA SER A 326 11.04 -8.00 6.34
C SER A 326 12.13 -9.08 6.18
N GLN A 327 13.29 -8.77 5.60
CA GLN A 327 14.34 -9.79 5.38
C GLN A 327 14.83 -10.38 6.70
N THR A 328 15.11 -9.52 7.70
CA THR A 328 15.57 -9.92 9.03
C THR A 328 14.59 -10.81 9.77
N LEU A 329 13.29 -10.60 9.56
CA LEU A 329 12.21 -11.41 10.13
C LEU A 329 12.20 -12.84 9.59
N LEU A 330 12.61 -13.03 8.33
CA LEU A 330 12.63 -14.34 7.69
C LEU A 330 13.99 -15.03 7.77
N SER A 331 15.10 -14.30 7.90
CA SER A 331 16.44 -14.88 7.97
C SER A 331 16.81 -15.44 9.35
N THR A 332 16.18 -14.96 10.43
CA THR A 332 16.44 -15.40 11.81
C THR A 332 15.66 -16.65 12.21
N THR A 333 14.54 -16.96 11.55
CA THR A 333 13.84 -18.24 11.69
C THR A 333 14.38 -19.26 10.68
N ALA A 334 14.82 -20.41 11.17
CA ALA A 334 15.36 -21.54 10.42
C ALA A 334 14.59 -21.90 9.13
N TRP A 335 14.98 -21.30 7.99
CA TRP A 335 14.65 -21.82 6.65
C TRP A 335 15.66 -22.87 6.17
N GLN A 336 16.58 -23.31 7.03
CA GLN A 336 17.50 -24.42 6.76
C GLN A 336 16.83 -25.81 6.73
N VAL A 337 15.50 -25.90 6.92
CA VAL A 337 14.77 -27.18 6.84
C VAL A 337 13.56 -27.06 5.90
N VAL A 338 13.81 -26.77 4.62
CA VAL A 338 12.88 -27.18 3.56
C VAL A 338 13.74 -27.81 2.45
N PRO A 339 13.67 -29.14 2.24
CA PRO A 339 14.42 -29.78 1.17
C PRO A 339 13.99 -29.21 -0.17
N GLU A 340 14.98 -28.99 -1.03
CA GLU A 340 14.79 -28.73 -2.45
C GLU A 340 13.87 -29.80 -3.05
N CYS A 341 12.66 -29.42 -3.42
CA CYS A 341 11.92 -30.14 -4.45
C CYS A 341 12.15 -29.39 -5.77
N GLN A 342 13.24 -29.76 -6.44
CA GLN A 342 13.32 -29.71 -7.89
C GLN A 342 12.33 -30.74 -8.45
N VAL A 343 11.31 -30.30 -9.20
CA VAL A 343 10.88 -30.82 -10.53
C VAL A 343 10.10 -29.71 -11.23
#